data_AF-A0A0F9MPX8-F1
#
_entry.id   AF-A0A0F9MPX8-F1
#
_cell.length_a   1.000
_cell.length_b   1.000
_cell.length_c   1.000
_cell.angle_alpha   90.00
_cell.angle_beta   90.00
_cell.angle_gamma   90.00
#
_symmetry.space_group_name_H-M   'P 1'
#
loop_
_entity.id
_entity.type
_entity.pdbx_description
1 polymer ?
#
loop_
_entity_poly.entity_id
_entity_poly.type
_entity_poly.pdbx_seq_one_letter_code
_entity_poly.pdbx_strand_id
1 'polypeptide(L)'
;MPEPLTSDIIDFHYSCYAYSAILQNLYNDVLSLQTGLIADGSPTAAAAAGNMAVHVWEMRNKFTYGSDSVRYWLVKCLQYIDNNAFNGGGGVVDMASILTAMRKATPDERQEFIGIVDGFRASIWNKRYDELFYANLAREFAYG
;
A
#
# COMPACT_ATOMS: atom_id res chain seq x y z
N MET A 1 -14.47 11.09 9.64
CA MET A 1 -13.61 9.89 9.65
C MET A 1 -13.73 9.27 8.26
N PRO A 2 -12.63 8.83 7.62
CA PRO A 2 -12.72 8.07 6.37
C PRO A 2 -13.57 6.82 6.57
N GLU A 3 -14.27 6.38 5.53
CA GLU A 3 -15.03 5.13 5.60
C GLU A 3 -14.09 3.93 5.76
N PRO A 4 -14.49 2.89 6.51
CA PRO A 4 -13.72 1.65 6.62
C PRO A 4 -13.49 1.02 5.25
N LEU A 5 -12.29 0.51 5.01
CA LEU A 5 -11.91 -0.19 3.77
C LEU A 5 -12.57 -1.58 3.67
N THR A 6 -13.39 -1.97 4.64
CA THR A 6 -13.96 -3.31 4.77
C THR A 6 -14.66 -3.79 3.50
N SER A 7 -15.46 -2.94 2.83
CA SER A 7 -16.13 -3.31 1.57
C SER A 7 -15.12 -3.55 0.44
N ASP A 8 -14.15 -2.64 0.27
CA ASP A 8 -13.12 -2.75 -0.77
C ASP A 8 -12.25 -4.00 -0.58
N ILE A 9 -11.95 -4.35 0.68
CA ILE A 9 -11.20 -5.55 1.02
C ILE A 9 -11.98 -6.82 0.63
N ILE A 10 -13.29 -6.83 0.85
CA ILE A 10 -14.17 -7.93 0.46
C ILE A 10 -14.23 -8.05 -1.07
N ASP A 11 -14.40 -6.94 -1.79
CA ASP A 11 -14.46 -6.95 -3.26
C ASP A 11 -13.12 -7.38 -3.89
N PHE A 12 -12.00 -6.93 -3.32
CA PHE A 12 -10.67 -7.41 -3.70
C PHE A 12 -10.51 -8.91 -3.48
N HIS A 13 -10.97 -9.41 -2.33
CA HIS A 13 -10.92 -10.83 -1.99
C HIS A 13 -11.71 -11.68 -3.00
N TYR A 14 -12.92 -11.26 -3.38
CA TYR A 14 -13.72 -11.94 -4.39
C TYR A 14 -13.11 -11.85 -5.79
N SER A 15 -12.52 -10.71 -6.14
CA SER A 15 -11.82 -10.54 -7.41
C SER A 15 -10.66 -11.53 -7.55
N CYS A 16 -9.85 -11.71 -6.49
CA CYS A 16 -8.79 -12.72 -6.49
C CYS A 16 -9.34 -14.14 -6.70
N TYR A 17 -10.51 -14.49 -6.13
CA TYR A 17 -11.10 -15.79 -6.40
C TYR A 17 -11.54 -15.96 -7.84
N ALA A 18 -12.19 -14.95 -8.41
CA ALA A 18 -12.58 -14.97 -9.81
C ALA A 18 -11.35 -15.21 -10.72
N TYR A 19 -10.23 -14.51 -10.46
CA TYR A 19 -8.97 -14.76 -11.16
C TYR A 19 -8.44 -16.18 -10.96
N SER A 20 -8.48 -16.71 -9.73
CA SER A 20 -8.03 -18.08 -9.47
C SER A 20 -8.86 -19.13 -10.22
N ALA A 21 -10.17 -18.89 -10.40
CA ALA A 21 -11.06 -19.77 -11.14
C ALA A 21 -10.79 -19.71 -12.66
N ILE A 22 -10.55 -18.52 -13.21
CA ILE A 22 -10.16 -18.36 -14.62
C ILE A 22 -8.83 -19.10 -14.89
N LEU A 23 -7.85 -18.96 -14.02
CA LEU A 23 -6.57 -19.67 -14.14
C LEU A 23 -6.74 -21.19 -14.00
N GLN A 24 -7.68 -21.66 -13.18
CA GLN A 24 -8.01 -23.09 -13.11
C GLN A 24 -8.55 -23.63 -14.44
N ASN A 25 -9.42 -22.87 -15.10
CA ASN A 25 -9.94 -23.25 -16.42
C ASN A 25 -8.81 -23.29 -17.46
N LEU A 26 -7.97 -22.25 -17.50
CA LEU A 26 -6.81 -22.22 -18.38
C LEU A 26 -5.87 -23.40 -18.14
N TYR A 27 -5.63 -23.78 -16.88
CA TYR A 27 -4.83 -24.96 -16.54
C TYR A 27 -5.42 -26.25 -17.15
N ASN A 28 -6.74 -26.43 -17.02
CA ASN A 28 -7.44 -27.59 -17.58
C ASN A 28 -7.37 -27.61 -19.12
N ASP A 29 -7.49 -26.44 -19.77
CA ASP A 29 -7.41 -26.32 -21.22
C ASP A 29 -5.99 -26.66 -21.72
N VAL A 30 -4.95 -26.21 -21.03
CA VAL A 30 -3.55 -26.52 -21.37
C VAL A 30 -3.23 -28.00 -21.14
N LEU A 31 -3.75 -28.63 -20.08
CA LEU A 31 -3.62 -30.08 -19.89
C LEU A 31 -4.31 -30.88 -21.00
N SER A 32 -5.47 -30.41 -21.45
CA SER A 32 -6.21 -31.04 -22.55
C SER A 32 -5.42 -30.92 -23.85
N LEU A 33 -4.84 -29.75 -24.13
CA LEU A 33 -3.93 -29.52 -25.25
C LEU A 33 -2.70 -30.44 -25.17
N GLN A 34 -2.05 -30.54 -24.01
CA GLN A 34 -0.91 -31.44 -23.80
C GLN A 34 -1.28 -32.88 -24.16
N THR A 35 -2.44 -33.35 -23.69
CA THR A 35 -2.94 -34.70 -23.96
C THR A 35 -3.16 -34.93 -25.46
N GLY A 36 -3.75 -33.95 -26.15
CA GLY A 36 -3.91 -33.99 -27.62
C GLY A 36 -2.57 -34.06 -28.35
N LEU A 37 -1.60 -33.25 -27.96
CA LEU A 37 -0.26 -33.25 -28.56
C LEU A 37 0.52 -34.56 -28.35
N ILE A 38 0.30 -35.24 -27.22
CA ILE A 38 0.84 -36.59 -26.99
C ILE A 38 0.21 -37.57 -27.97
N ALA A 39 -1.12 -37.52 -28.13
CA ALA A 39 -1.85 -38.39 -29.05
C ALA A 39 -1.44 -38.15 -30.52
N ASP A 40 -1.16 -36.90 -30.89
CA ASP A 40 -0.70 -36.50 -32.23
C ASP A 40 0.78 -36.82 -32.49
N GLY A 41 1.49 -37.44 -31.53
CA GLY A 41 2.90 -37.80 -31.69
C GLY A 41 3.86 -36.60 -31.69
N SER A 42 3.48 -35.50 -31.03
CA SER A 42 4.26 -34.26 -30.93
C SER A 42 4.87 -34.07 -29.52
N PRO A 43 5.85 -34.88 -29.10
CA PRO A 43 6.32 -34.93 -27.71
C PRO A 43 6.97 -33.63 -27.22
N THR A 44 7.68 -32.90 -28.08
CA THR A 44 8.31 -31.63 -27.71
C THR A 44 7.27 -30.55 -27.41
N ALA A 45 6.22 -30.47 -28.23
CA ALA A 45 5.13 -29.53 -28.02
C ALA A 45 4.31 -29.90 -26.76
N ALA A 46 4.07 -31.20 -26.55
CA ALA A 46 3.42 -31.69 -25.33
C ALA A 46 4.22 -31.35 -24.06
N ALA A 47 5.55 -31.47 -24.09
CA ALA A 47 6.40 -31.07 -22.98
C ALA A 47 6.29 -29.56 -22.68
N ALA A 48 6.28 -28.72 -23.73
CA ALA A 48 6.09 -27.28 -23.57
C ALA A 48 4.71 -26.94 -22.97
N ALA A 49 3.64 -27.60 -23.43
CA ALA A 49 2.30 -27.44 -22.86
C ALA A 49 2.25 -27.90 -21.39
N GLY A 50 2.91 -29.01 -21.05
CA GLY A 50 3.05 -29.46 -19.67
C GLY A 50 3.75 -28.44 -18.76
N ASN A 51 4.85 -27.84 -19.24
CA ASN A 51 5.54 -26.77 -18.51
C ASN A 51 4.65 -25.53 -18.34
N MET A 52 3.87 -25.16 -19.37
CA MET A 52 2.88 -24.09 -19.24
C MET A 52 1.82 -24.40 -18.19
N ALA A 53 1.30 -25.63 -18.14
CA ALA A 53 0.32 -26.04 -17.14
C ALA A 53 0.89 -25.88 -15.72
N VAL A 54 2.16 -26.24 -15.48
CA VAL A 54 2.83 -26.02 -14.19
C VAL A 54 2.84 -24.53 -13.82
N HIS A 55 3.21 -23.64 -14.73
CA HIS A 55 3.21 -22.19 -14.45
C HIS A 55 1.81 -21.63 -14.19
N VAL A 56 0.80 -22.06 -14.95
CA VAL A 56 -0.59 -21.64 -14.71
C VAL A 56 -1.08 -22.12 -13.35
N TRP A 57 -0.72 -23.34 -12.95
CA TRP A 57 -1.02 -23.86 -11.62
C TRP A 57 -0.38 -23.04 -10.50
N GLU A 58 0.89 -22.68 -10.65
CA GLU A 58 1.60 -21.82 -9.70
C GLU A 58 0.95 -20.44 -9.58
N MET A 59 0.61 -19.81 -10.71
CA MET A 59 -0.11 -18.53 -10.73
C MET A 59 -1.47 -18.64 -10.03
N ARG A 60 -2.25 -19.69 -10.36
CA ARG A 60 -3.54 -19.98 -9.71
C ARG A 60 -3.38 -20.07 -8.20
N ASN A 61 -2.32 -20.70 -7.71
CA ASN A 61 -2.06 -20.83 -6.28
C ASN A 61 -1.70 -19.51 -5.58
N LYS A 62 -1.19 -18.50 -6.30
CA LYS A 62 -0.96 -17.17 -5.70
C LYS A 62 -2.25 -16.42 -5.39
N PHE A 63 -3.35 -16.76 -6.06
CA PHE A 63 -4.66 -16.12 -5.90
C PHE A 63 -5.72 -16.97 -5.19
N THR A 64 -5.43 -18.23 -4.86
CA THR A 64 -6.39 -19.17 -4.27
C THR A 64 -6.50 -19.09 -2.74
N TYR A 65 -7.29 -20.00 -2.14
CA TYR A 65 -7.36 -20.24 -0.70
C TYR A 65 -6.05 -20.85 -0.18
N GLY A 66 -5.46 -20.24 0.85
CA GLY A 66 -4.24 -20.73 1.49
C GLY A 66 -3.49 -19.62 2.20
N SER A 67 -2.85 -19.94 3.32
CA SER A 67 -2.03 -19.01 4.11
C SER A 67 -0.78 -18.53 3.35
N ASP A 68 -0.37 -19.27 2.32
CA ASP A 68 0.89 -19.03 1.60
C ASP A 68 0.64 -18.32 0.25
N SER A 69 -0.57 -17.80 0.05
CA SER A 69 -0.97 -17.09 -1.16
C SER A 69 -0.70 -15.59 -1.06
N VAL A 70 -0.41 -14.96 -2.19
CA VAL A 70 -0.25 -13.49 -2.27
C VAL A 70 -1.56 -12.80 -1.86
N ARG A 71 -2.70 -13.36 -2.27
CA ARG A 71 -4.03 -12.90 -1.83
C ARG A 71 -4.14 -12.85 -0.31
N TYR A 72 -3.75 -13.91 0.40
CA TYR A 72 -3.86 -13.96 1.87
C TYR A 72 -3.07 -12.84 2.53
N TRP A 73 -1.81 -12.66 2.14
CA TRP A 73 -0.96 -11.61 2.71
C TRP A 73 -1.44 -10.21 2.34
N LEU A 74 -1.89 -9.97 1.11
CA LEU A 74 -2.46 -8.69 0.71
C LEU A 74 -3.72 -8.34 1.50
N VAL A 75 -4.66 -9.29 1.63
CA VAL A 75 -5.87 -9.10 2.45
C VAL A 75 -5.50 -8.84 3.91
N LYS A 76 -4.52 -9.55 4.46
CA LYS A 76 -4.04 -9.31 5.84
C LYS A 76 -3.41 -7.94 6.02
N CYS A 77 -2.60 -7.48 5.08
CA CYS A 77 -2.04 -6.13 5.10
C CYS A 77 -3.14 -5.07 5.03
N LEU A 78 -4.13 -5.23 4.16
CA LEU A 78 -5.24 -4.30 4.04
C LEU A 78 -6.12 -4.30 5.30
N GLN A 79 -6.42 -5.46 5.87
CA GLN A 79 -7.12 -5.58 7.15
C GLN A 79 -6.32 -4.94 8.29
N TYR A 80 -4.99 -5.07 8.28
CA TYR A 80 -4.14 -4.41 9.25
C TYR A 80 -4.22 -2.89 9.10
N ILE A 81 -4.16 -2.37 7.88
CA ILE A 81 -4.33 -0.94 7.60
C ILE A 81 -5.72 -0.47 8.05
N ASP A 82 -6.79 -1.15 7.67
CA ASP A 82 -8.16 -0.82 8.07
C ASP A 82 -8.29 -0.74 9.60
N ASN A 83 -7.72 -1.73 10.30
CA ASN A 83 -7.77 -1.83 11.75
C ASN A 83 -6.77 -0.96 12.51
N ASN A 84 -5.76 -0.35 11.88
CA ASN A 84 -4.69 0.36 12.60
C ASN A 84 -4.43 1.78 12.07
N ALA A 85 -4.56 2.01 10.76
CA ALA A 85 -4.44 3.34 10.18
C ALA A 85 -5.63 4.25 10.57
N PHE A 86 -6.79 3.66 10.90
CA PHE A 86 -8.01 4.42 11.21
C PHE A 86 -8.59 4.16 12.61
N ASN A 87 -8.07 3.17 13.36
CA ASN A 87 -8.68 2.70 14.61
C ASN A 87 -7.98 3.21 15.89
N GLY A 88 -7.09 4.20 15.78
CA GLY A 88 -6.28 4.66 16.92
C GLY A 88 -5.96 6.14 16.94
N GLY A 89 -6.68 6.96 16.18
CA GLY A 89 -6.37 8.38 16.06
C GLY A 89 -7.30 9.14 15.14
N GLY A 90 -8.61 9.01 15.35
CA GLY A 90 -9.57 10.02 14.90
C GLY A 90 -9.40 11.37 15.60
N GLY A 91 -8.19 11.71 16.04
CA GLY A 91 -7.85 13.08 16.34
C GLY A 91 -7.62 13.75 14.99
N VAL A 92 -8.47 14.70 14.64
CA VAL A 92 -8.00 15.80 13.81
C VAL A 92 -6.69 16.26 14.47
N VAL A 93 -5.58 16.29 13.73
CA VAL A 93 -4.39 17.00 14.19
C VAL A 93 -4.76 18.48 14.14
N ASP A 94 -5.51 18.89 15.15
CA ASP A 94 -5.87 20.27 15.41
C ASP A 94 -4.81 20.89 16.31
N MET A 95 -4.77 22.22 16.35
CA MET A 95 -3.82 22.94 17.19
C MET A 95 -3.94 22.52 18.67
N ALA A 96 -5.14 22.12 19.11
CA ALA A 96 -5.39 21.69 20.48
C ALA A 96 -4.69 20.36 20.84
N SER A 97 -4.71 19.38 19.94
CA SER A 97 -4.03 18.10 20.12
C SER A 97 -2.51 18.26 20.12
N ILE A 98 -1.97 19.14 19.27
CA ILE A 98 -0.53 19.49 19.25
C ILE A 98 -0.12 20.14 20.57
N LEU A 99 -0.85 21.17 21.02
CA LEU A 99 -0.55 21.85 22.29
C LEU A 99 -0.68 20.91 23.49
N THR A 100 -1.62 19.96 23.44
CA THR A 100 -1.77 18.95 24.48
C THR A 100 -0.61 17.96 24.49
N ALA A 101 -0.14 17.51 23.33
CA ALA A 101 1.05 16.67 23.20
C ALA A 101 2.30 17.40 23.71
N MET A 102 2.51 18.67 23.35
CA MET A 102 3.62 19.49 23.83
C MET A 102 3.62 19.68 25.36
N ARG A 103 2.43 19.83 25.96
CA ARG A 103 2.28 19.92 27.43
C ARG A 103 2.60 18.61 28.14
N LYS A 104 2.28 17.47 27.52
CA LYS A 104 2.50 16.12 28.09
C LYS A 104 3.89 15.55 27.79
N ALA A 105 4.62 16.12 26.85
CA ALA A 105 5.96 15.67 26.46
C ALA A 105 6.91 15.64 27.66
N THR A 106 7.83 14.69 27.65
CA THR A 106 8.93 14.60 28.61
C THR A 106 9.96 15.72 28.39
N PRO A 107 10.86 16.00 29.37
CA PRO A 107 11.94 16.97 29.19
C PRO A 107 12.81 16.71 27.95
N ASP A 108 13.13 15.44 27.68
CA ASP A 108 13.99 15.05 26.57
C ASP A 108 13.30 15.24 25.21
N GLU A 109 12.02 14.85 25.09
CA GLU A 109 11.23 15.07 23.86
C GLU A 109 11.03 16.56 23.57
N ARG A 110 10.89 17.40 24.59
CA ARG A 110 10.84 18.86 24.42
C ARG A 110 12.18 19.41 23.94
N GLN A 111 13.29 18.91 24.48
CA GLN A 111 14.62 19.37 24.10
C GLN A 111 14.95 19.00 22.65
N GLU A 112 14.55 17.82 22.20
CA GLU A 112 14.66 17.39 20.80
C GLU A 112 13.82 18.27 19.87
N PHE A 113 12.56 18.53 20.22
CA PHE A 113 11.69 19.42 19.44
C PHE A 113 12.27 20.84 19.32
N ILE A 114 12.78 21.41 20.43
CA ILE A 114 13.43 22.74 20.42
C ILE A 114 14.67 22.71 19.53
N GLY A 115 15.51 21.67 19.62
CA GLY A 115 16.70 21.53 18.76
C GLY A 115 16.36 21.49 17.27
N ILE A 116 15.28 20.81 16.89
CA ILE A 116 14.77 20.78 15.51
C ILE A 116 14.28 22.17 15.09
N VAL A 117 13.46 22.83 15.91
CA VAL A 117 12.93 24.18 15.61
C VAL A 117 14.05 25.21 15.50
N ASP A 118 15.05 25.16 16.37
CA ASP A 118 16.19 26.07 16.33
C ASP A 118 17.12 25.76 15.14
N GLY A 119 17.27 24.49 14.77
CA GLY A 119 17.93 24.09 13.52
C GLY A 119 17.22 24.65 12.28
N PHE A 120 15.88 24.58 12.26
CA PHE A 120 15.08 25.24 11.22
C PHE A 120 15.25 26.75 11.24
N ARG A 121 15.17 27.42 12.39
CA ARG A 121 15.41 28.87 12.50
C ARG A 121 16.79 29.26 11.98
N ALA A 122 17.84 28.54 12.36
CA ALA A 122 19.19 28.77 11.87
C ALA A 122 19.28 28.60 10.33
N SER A 123 18.58 27.61 9.77
CA SER A 123 18.52 27.40 8.32
C SER A 123 17.82 28.53 7.56
N ILE A 124 16.80 29.16 8.17
CA ILE A 124 16.09 30.30 7.58
C ILE A 124 16.93 31.57 7.78
N TRP A 125 17.67 31.70 8.89
CA TRP A 125 18.54 32.85 9.15
C TRP A 125 19.74 32.95 8.20
N ASN A 126 20.18 31.81 7.64
CA ASN A 126 21.17 31.76 6.56
C ASN A 126 20.61 32.15 5.18
N LYS A 127 19.31 32.42 5.04
CA LYS A 127 18.77 33.10 3.86
C LYS A 127 18.99 34.60 4.02
N ARG A 128 19.48 35.26 2.96
CA ARG A 128 19.57 36.72 2.91
C ARG A 128 18.15 37.30 2.94
N TYR A 129 17.74 37.81 4.10
CA TYR A 129 16.53 38.63 4.21
C TYR A 129 16.82 40.01 3.63
N ASP A 130 16.51 40.18 2.35
CA ASP A 130 16.55 41.47 1.68
C ASP A 130 15.20 42.20 1.77
N GLU A 131 15.19 43.47 1.37
CA GLU A 131 13.98 44.31 1.33
C GLU A 131 12.87 43.68 0.46
N LEU A 132 13.27 42.89 -0.54
CA LEU A 132 12.37 42.16 -1.43
C LEU A 132 11.61 41.03 -0.71
N PHE A 133 12.28 40.32 0.21
CA PHE A 133 11.66 39.28 1.03
C PHE A 133 10.53 39.84 1.90
N TYR A 134 10.77 40.95 2.60
CA TYR A 134 9.75 41.58 3.44
C TYR A 134 8.63 42.23 2.62
N ALA A 135 8.94 42.80 1.45
CA ALA A 135 7.94 43.34 0.54
C ALA A 135 7.02 42.26 -0.03
N ASN A 136 7.54 41.06 -0.32
CA ASN A 136 6.74 39.92 -0.79
C ASN A 136 5.90 39.30 0.34
N LEU A 137 6.48 39.14 1.54
CA LEU A 137 5.75 38.62 2.70
C LEU A 137 4.59 39.53 3.11
N ALA A 138 4.80 40.85 3.13
CA ALA A 138 3.75 41.81 3.43
C ALA A 138 2.62 41.80 2.38
N ARG A 139 2.96 41.52 1.12
CA ARG A 139 1.99 41.43 0.02
C ARG A 139 1.16 40.14 0.10
N GLU A 140 1.76 39.02 0.48
CA GLU A 140 1.05 37.76 0.72
C GLU A 140 0.09 37.86 1.91
N PHE A 141 0.46 38.53 3.02
CA PHE A 141 -0.44 38.72 4.15
C PHE A 141 -1.59 39.70 3.90
N ALA A 142 -1.45 40.61 2.93
CA ALA A 142 -2.48 41.59 2.60
C ALA A 142 -3.53 41.08 1.60
N TYR A 143 -3.23 40.02 0.84
CA TYR A 143 -4.07 39.55 -0.27
C TYR A 143 -4.24 38.02 -0.34
N GLY A 144 -3.69 37.26 0.62
CA GLY A 144 -3.82 35.80 0.73
C GLY A 144 -4.88 35.34 1.72
#